data_AF-A0AAF3FMT5-F1
#
_entry.id   AF-A0AAF3FMT5-F1
#
_cell.length_a   1.000
_cell.length_b   1.000
_cell.length_c   1.000
_cell.angle_alpha   90.00
_cell.angle_beta   90.00
_cell.angle_gamma   90.00
#
_symmetry.space_group_name_H-M   'P 1'
#
loop_
_entity.id
_entity.type
_entity.pdbx_description
1 polymer ?
#
loop_
_entity_poly.entity_id
_entity_poly.type
_entity_poly.pdbx_seq_one_letter_code
_entity_poly.pdbx_strand_id
1 'polypeptide(L)'
;MSQIQDISQLREFLTVYNTLTERCFNNCISDFNAHKPLVQEQDCVNKCIDKSMRVNRRLMLSFAELGPKLLFKQGQPTGTESVKVNLRF
;
A
#
# COMPACT_ATOMS: atom_id res chain seq x y z
N MET A 1 10.30 20.48 -15.20
CA MET A 1 10.82 19.21 -14.64
C MET A 1 11.14 19.45 -13.19
N SER A 2 10.40 18.82 -12.28
CA SER A 2 10.55 18.98 -10.83
C SER A 2 11.92 18.48 -10.40
N GLN A 3 12.79 19.42 -10.00
CA GLN A 3 14.00 19.12 -9.24
C GLN A 3 13.57 18.42 -7.96
N ILE A 4 14.12 17.23 -7.70
CA ILE A 4 14.03 16.57 -6.40
C ILE A 4 14.78 17.48 -5.43
N GLN A 5 14.07 18.32 -4.69
CA GLN A 5 14.67 19.32 -3.80
C GLN A 5 15.16 18.69 -2.49
N ASP A 6 14.73 17.46 -2.19
CA ASP A 6 15.00 16.79 -0.92
C ASP A 6 15.32 15.31 -1.12
N ILE A 7 16.39 14.84 -0.47
CA ILE A 7 16.83 13.43 -0.50
C ILE A 7 15.75 12.52 0.12
N SER A 8 14.95 13.05 1.07
CA SER A 8 13.84 12.32 1.67
C SER A 8 12.76 11.97 0.63
N GLN A 9 12.34 12.96 -0.16
CA GLN A 9 11.37 12.78 -1.24
C GLN A 9 11.86 11.79 -2.30
N LEU A 10 13.17 11.80 -2.60
CA LEU A 10 13.77 10.80 -3.49
C LEU A 10 13.65 9.40 -2.93
N ARG A 11 13.97 9.20 -1.65
CA ARG A 11 13.87 7.90 -0.98
C ARG A 11 12.44 7.39 -0.98
N GLU A 12 11.48 8.25 -0.70
CA GLU A 12 10.05 7.90 -0.75
C GLU A 12 9.63 7.48 -2.16
N PHE A 13 10.01 8.27 -3.17
CA PHE A 13 9.74 7.93 -4.57
C PHE A 13 10.33 6.57 -4.95
N LEU A 14 11.60 6.33 -4.63
CA LEU A 14 12.27 5.07 -4.95
C LEU A 14 11.65 3.87 -4.21
N THR A 15 11.18 4.07 -2.97
CA THR A 15 10.48 3.04 -2.21
C THR A 15 9.18 2.64 -2.92
N VAL A 16 8.40 3.64 -3.35
CA VAL A 16 7.17 3.41 -4.12
C VAL A 16 7.46 2.75 -5.46
N TYR A 17 8.49 3.22 -6.18
CA TYR A 17 8.92 2.65 -7.46
C TYR A 17 9.27 1.16 -7.33
N ASN A 18 10.09 0.79 -6.35
CA ASN A 18 10.49 -0.60 -6.13
C ASN A 18 9.28 -1.48 -5.79
N THR A 19 8.41 -1.00 -4.89
CA THR A 19 7.19 -1.71 -4.49
C THR A 19 6.27 -1.98 -5.67
N LEU A 20 6.07 -0.99 -6.54
CA LEU A 20 5.23 -1.13 -7.73
C LEU A 20 5.84 -2.06 -8.76
N THR A 21 7.15 -1.94 -8.98
CA THR A 21 7.88 -2.76 -9.94
C THR A 21 7.79 -4.24 -9.55
N GLU A 22 8.08 -4.57 -8.28
CA GLU A 22 7.97 -5.94 -7.77
C GLU A 22 6.54 -6.47 -7.89
N ARG A 23 5.56 -5.69 -7.43
CA ARG A 23 4.14 -6.11 -7.46
C ARG A 23 3.67 -6.35 -8.89
N CYS A 24 3.90 -5.41 -9.80
CA CYS A 24 3.44 -5.54 -11.17
C CYS A 24 4.20 -6.63 -11.94
N PHE A 25 5.48 -6.84 -11.65
CA PHE A 25 6.22 -7.97 -12.20
C PHE A 25 5.59 -9.30 -11.78
N ASN A 26 5.39 -9.52 -10.48
CA ASN A 26 4.81 -10.76 -9.93
C ASN A 26 3.37 -11.02 -10.40
N ASN A 27 2.61 -9.97 -10.73
CA ASN A 27 1.22 -10.08 -11.16
C ASN A 27 1.04 -10.21 -12.68
N CYS A 28 1.97 -9.71 -13.49
CA CYS A 28 1.80 -9.59 -14.94
C CYS A 28 2.77 -10.43 -15.76
N ILE A 29 3.98 -10.71 -15.27
CA ILE A 29 4.96 -11.52 -16.00
C ILE A 29 4.74 -12.98 -15.62
N SER A 30 4.42 -13.78 -16.62
CA SER A 30 4.08 -15.20 -16.44
C SER A 30 4.78 -16.11 -17.44
N ASP A 31 5.17 -15.57 -18.60
CA ASP A 31 5.90 -16.31 -19.62
C ASP A 31 7.39 -15.95 -19.59
N PHE A 32 8.24 -16.98 -19.44
CA PHE A 32 9.70 -16.86 -19.39
C PHE A 32 10.39 -17.50 -20.60
N ASN A 33 9.65 -17.84 -21.65
CA ASN A 33 10.19 -18.49 -22.86
C ASN A 33 10.89 -17.50 -23.80
N ALA A 34 10.72 -16.19 -23.60
CA ALA A 34 11.32 -15.14 -24.42
C ALA A 34 12.06 -14.12 -23.57
N HIS A 35 13.11 -13.51 -24.13
CA HIS A 35 13.85 -12.44 -23.46
C HIS A 35 13.03 -11.16 -23.31
N LYS A 36 12.04 -10.95 -24.19
CA LYS A 36 11.15 -9.78 -24.15
C LYS A 36 9.76 -10.23 -23.69
N PRO A 37 9.11 -9.46 -22.81
CA PRO A 37 7.73 -9.75 -22.41
C PRO A 37 6.77 -9.60 -23.59
N LEU A 38 5.66 -10.34 -23.53
CA LEU A 38 4.63 -10.29 -24.57
C LEU A 38 3.87 -8.96 -24.53
N VAL A 39 3.21 -8.61 -25.64
CA VAL A 39 2.36 -7.40 -25.72
C VAL A 39 1.28 -7.40 -24.63
N GLN A 40 0.71 -8.57 -24.32
CA GLN A 40 -0.30 -8.71 -23.27
C GLN A 40 0.26 -8.43 -21.86
N GLU A 41 1.50 -8.86 -21.59
CA GLU A 41 2.18 -8.62 -20.32
C GLU A 41 2.53 -7.14 -20.17
N GLN A 42 2.99 -6.49 -21.25
CA GLN A 42 3.22 -5.04 -21.29
C GLN A 42 1.94 -4.24 -20.99
N ASP A 43 0.83 -4.60 -21.63
CA ASP A 43 -0.48 -4.00 -21.36
C ASP A 43 -0.94 -4.23 -19.92
N CYS A 44 -0.66 -5.42 -19.36
CA CYS A 44 -0.94 -5.72 -17.96
C CYS A 44 -0.13 -4.82 -17.02
N VAL A 45 1.17 -4.67 -17.24
CA VAL A 45 2.05 -3.82 -16.41
C VAL A 45 1.56 -2.37 -16.41
N ASN A 46 1.23 -1.83 -17.58
CA ASN A 46 0.67 -0.48 -17.70
C ASN A 46 -0.62 -0.32 -16.87
N LYS A 47 -1.57 -1.25 -17.00
CA LYS A 47 -2.82 -1.24 -16.22
C LYS A 47 -2.58 -1.45 -14.73
N CYS A 48 -1.59 -2.25 -14.35
CA CYS A 48 -1.24 -2.55 -12.97
C CYS A 48 -0.74 -1.31 -12.23
N ILE A 49 0.17 -0.55 -12.84
CA ILE A 49 0.70 0.70 -12.28
C ILE A 49 -0.45 1.70 -12.07
N ASP A 50 -1.24 1.89 -13.12
CA ASP A 50 -2.42 2.75 -13.15
C ASP A 50 -3.43 2.42 -12.04
N LYS A 51 -3.76 1.13 -11.91
CA LYS A 51 -4.66 0.63 -10.88
C LYS A 51 -4.08 0.87 -9.49
N SER A 52 -2.81 0.58 -9.28
CA SER A 52 -2.13 0.75 -7.99
C SER A 52 -2.11 2.21 -7.56
N MET A 53 -1.83 3.14 -8.47
CA MET A 53 -1.90 4.59 -8.20
C MET A 53 -3.30 5.04 -7.83
N ARG A 54 -4.32 4.61 -8.59
CA ARG A 54 -5.73 4.94 -8.28
C ARG A 54 -6.18 4.36 -6.94
N VAL A 55 -5.78 3.14 -6.63
CA VAL A 55 -6.07 2.50 -5.34
C VAL A 55 -5.39 3.24 -4.21
N ASN A 56 -4.09 3.57 -4.34
CA ASN A 56 -3.36 4.30 -3.32
C ASN A 56 -4.01 5.66 -3.04
N ARG A 57 -4.37 6.43 -4.08
CA ARG A 57 -5.08 7.70 -3.91
C ARG A 57 -6.41 7.54 -3.17
N ARG A 58 -7.23 6.55 -3.54
CA ARG A 58 -8.52 6.29 -2.89
C ARG A 58 -8.33 5.86 -1.43
N LEU A 59 -7.35 4.99 -1.16
CA LEU A 59 -7.01 4.56 0.18
C LEU A 59 -6.58 5.73 1.07
N MET A 60 -5.78 6.66 0.55
CA MET A 60 -5.40 7.88 1.26
C MET A 60 -6.62 8.74 1.62
N LEU A 61 -7.59 8.89 0.72
CA LEU A 61 -8.83 9.61 1.01
C LEU A 61 -9.64 8.93 2.11
N SER A 62 -9.82 7.61 2.02
CA SER A 62 -10.52 6.84 3.06
C SER A 62 -9.79 6.90 4.40
N PHE A 63 -8.46 6.86 4.41
CA PHE A 63 -7.66 6.97 5.63
C PHE A 63 -7.79 8.36 6.26
N ALA A 64 -7.80 9.43 5.45
CA ALA A 64 -8.03 10.78 5.96
C ALA A 64 -9.44 10.95 6.56
N GLU A 65 -10.46 10.28 5.99
CA GLU A 65 -11.84 10.34 6.49
C GLU A 65 -12.06 9.50 7.77
N LEU A 66 -11.48 8.30 7.82
CA LEU A 66 -11.71 7.32 8.89
C LEU A 66 -10.68 7.38 10.00
N GLY A 67 -9.45 7.82 9.70
CA GLY A 67 -8.33 7.90 10.63
C GLY A 67 -8.70 8.65 11.91
N PRO A 68 -9.22 9.89 11.84
CA PRO A 68 -9.65 10.62 13.02
C PRO A 68 -10.72 9.87 13.83
N LYS A 69 -11.73 9.27 13.17
CA LYS A 69 -12.82 8.53 13.83
C LYS A 69 -12.31 7.33 14.63
N LEU A 70 -11.25 6.68 14.14
CA LEU A 70 -10.61 5.53 14.78
C LEU A 70 -9.62 5.94 15.87
N LEU A 71 -8.87 7.03 15.67
CA LEU A 71 -7.91 7.56 16.63
C LEU A 71 -8.62 8.20 17.84
N PHE A 72 -9.70 8.97 17.63
CA PHE A 72 -10.48 9.56 18.72
C PHE A 72 -11.27 8.52 19.52
N LYS A 73 -11.60 7.35 18.94
CA LYS A 73 -12.15 6.22 19.71
C LYS A 73 -11.14 5.60 20.68
N GLN A 74 -9.83 5.72 20.43
CA GLN A 74 -8.80 5.32 21.40
C GLN A 74 -8.50 6.40 22.46
N GLY A 75 -9.07 7.60 22.33
CA GLY A 75 -8.99 8.66 23.35
C GLY A 75 -10.02 8.53 24.48
N GLN A 76 -10.92 7.55 24.40
CA GLN A 76 -11.78 7.17 25.52
C GLN A 76 -11.05 6.04 26.26
N PRO A 77 -10.77 6.15 27.58
CA PRO A 77 -10.25 5.01 28.32
C PRO A 77 -11.31 3.92 28.20
N THR A 78 -11.04 2.94 27.35
CA THR A 78 -11.62 1.62 27.52
C THR A 78 -11.09 1.19 28.87
N GLY A 79 -11.95 1.29 29.89
CA GLY A 79 -11.69 0.67 31.16
C GLY A 79 -11.21 -0.73 30.84
N THR A 80 -9.99 -1.03 31.25
CA THR A 80 -9.57 -2.40 31.48
C THR A 80 -10.53 -2.95 32.53
N GLU A 81 -11.72 -3.38 32.10
CA GLU A 81 -12.48 -4.36 32.83
C GLU A 81 -11.60 -5.59 32.86
N SER A 82 -10.89 -5.72 33.99
CA SER A 82 -10.27 -6.93 34.45
C SER A 82 -11.30 -8.05 34.33
N VAL A 83 -11.28 -8.77 33.22
CA VAL A 83 -11.92 -10.07 33.12
C VAL A 83 -11.23 -10.93 34.16
N LYS A 84 -11.80 -10.98 35.37
CA LYS A 84 -11.42 -11.93 36.40
C LYS A 84 -11.73 -13.31 35.83
N VAL A 85 -10.71 -13.97 35.29
CA VAL A 85 -10.73 -15.41 35.08
C VAL A 85 -10.92 -16.02 36.47
N ASN A 86 -12.12 -16.48 36.75
CA ASN A 86 -12.45 -17.16 37.99
C ASN A 86 -11.82 -18.55 37.93
N LEU A 87 -10.58 -18.66 38.40
CA LEU A 87 -9.98 -19.93 38.76
C LEU A 87 -10.65 -20.41 40.05
N ARG A 88 -11.70 -21.22 39.91
CA ARG A 88 -12.06 -22.18 40.96
C ARG A 88 -11.26 -23.45 40.71
N PHE A 89 -10.56 -23.85 41.77
CA PHE A 89 -9.78 -25.07 41.97
C PHE A 89 -10.29 -26.29 41.21
#